data_AF-A0A5E4QVI0-F1
#
_entry.id   AF-A0A5E4QVI0-F1
#
_cell.length_a   1.000
_cell.length_b   1.000
_cell.length_c   1.000
_cell.angle_alpha   90.00
_cell.angle_beta   90.00
_cell.angle_gamma   90.00
#
_symmetry.space_group_name_H-M   'P 1'
#
loop_
_entity.id
_entity.type
_entity.pdbx_description
1 polymer ?
#
loop_
_entity_poly.entity_id
_entity_poly.type
_entity_poly.pdbx_seq_one_letter_code
_entity_poly.pdbx_strand_id
1 'polypeptide(L)'
;MLRCMITPYITKQDTCMRTSITPEEKLAVDSGSPSFISETNNEAVVLSQFISDAQLTTLKNEIVQAMKKKLPQMIVAQMTTVISPLEGRLKELQGSVTFLSEKYDDFSIKVEKLVLDSQRHDELVNKNIAEISRLNETVRFLEEQLSECNIEIHGVNESKSENLLEDYDVVKVTRVAKINKDNKKPRTIAAKLTPRRRDEFLSSMSRYRVIRRDRDSNFLKTHYKDHGGGVLIALSKHINYELLNVNDTDLEDLWVRLHLNGFIINLCVVYIPAHIPIAVFKQVASY
;
A
#
# COMPACT_ATOMS: atom_id res chain seq x y z
N MET A 1 1.67 7.20 -34.26
CA MET A 1 1.66 6.29 -33.09
C MET A 1 0.67 6.85 -32.08
N LEU A 2 -0.59 6.43 -32.11
CA LEU A 2 -1.61 6.89 -31.16
C LEU A 2 -1.55 6.01 -29.91
N ARG A 3 -0.99 6.55 -28.82
CA ARG A 3 -1.00 5.94 -27.49
C ARG A 3 -2.40 6.13 -26.88
N CYS A 4 -3.07 5.02 -26.59
CA CYS A 4 -4.25 5.00 -25.74
C CYS A 4 -3.84 5.40 -24.31
N MET A 5 -4.37 6.50 -23.80
CA MET A 5 -4.17 6.95 -22.42
C MET A 5 -5.09 6.15 -21.50
N ILE A 6 -4.50 5.36 -20.60
CA ILE A 6 -5.17 4.81 -19.43
C ILE A 6 -4.70 5.64 -18.24
N THR A 7 -5.62 6.41 -17.65
CA THR A 7 -5.38 7.15 -16.40
C THR A 7 -5.78 6.28 -15.20
N PRO A 8 -4.88 6.01 -14.24
CA PRO A 8 -5.26 5.42 -12.97
C PRO A 8 -5.78 6.49 -11.99
N TYR A 9 -6.95 6.23 -11.42
CA TYR A 9 -7.55 7.02 -10.35
C TYR A 9 -7.00 6.53 -9.01
N ILE A 10 -6.20 7.35 -8.32
CA ILE A 10 -5.65 7.05 -6.98
C ILE A 10 -6.34 7.96 -5.97
N THR A 11 -7.18 7.40 -5.10
CA THR A 11 -7.75 8.12 -3.95
C THR A 11 -6.79 8.07 -2.78
N LYS A 12 -6.26 9.24 -2.38
CA LYS A 12 -5.49 9.42 -1.15
C LYS A 12 -6.39 9.25 0.07
N GLN A 13 -6.00 8.36 0.98
CA GLN A 13 -6.55 8.28 2.32
C GLN A 13 -5.68 9.13 3.25
N ASP A 14 -6.26 10.18 3.82
CA ASP A 14 -5.63 10.98 4.87
C ASP A 14 -5.68 10.22 6.19
N THR A 15 -4.49 9.90 6.71
CA THR A 15 -4.28 9.42 8.08
C THR A 15 -3.66 10.57 8.88
N CYS A 16 -4.41 11.18 9.79
CA CYS A 16 -3.89 12.12 10.78
C CYS A 16 -4.18 11.57 12.17
N MET A 17 -3.16 10.96 12.78
CA MET A 17 -3.15 10.53 14.17
C MET A 17 -2.13 11.40 14.94
N ARG A 18 -2.68 12.26 15.80
CA ARG A 18 -2.42 12.28 17.26
C ARG A 18 -0.96 12.38 17.74
N THR A 19 -0.58 13.53 18.31
CA THR A 19 0.38 13.62 19.43
C THR A 19 0.21 14.92 20.21
N SER A 20 -0.03 14.84 21.52
CA SER A 20 0.73 15.57 22.55
C SER A 20 0.10 15.32 23.94
N ILE A 21 0.84 14.59 24.78
CA ILE A 21 0.63 14.52 26.24
C ILE A 21 1.87 15.16 26.87
N THR A 22 1.66 16.10 27.79
CA THR A 22 2.69 16.64 28.68
C THR A 22 2.15 16.59 30.11
N PRO A 23 2.91 16.07 31.10
CA PRO A 23 2.54 16.17 32.51
C PRO A 23 3.32 17.31 33.18
N GLU A 24 2.62 18.20 33.88
CA GLU A 24 3.20 19.07 34.92
C GLU A 24 2.51 18.75 36.25
N GLU A 25 3.22 18.05 37.13
CA GLU A 25 2.80 17.78 38.49
C GLU A 25 3.70 18.59 39.44
N LYS A 26 3.14 19.68 39.99
CA LYS A 26 3.78 20.54 40.99
C LYS A 26 3.60 19.91 42.38
N LEU A 27 4.70 19.47 42.99
CA LEU A 27 4.76 19.12 44.41
C LEU A 27 5.24 20.33 45.21
N ALA A 28 4.37 20.81 46.11
CA ALA A 28 4.66 21.85 47.08
C ALA A 28 5.50 21.28 48.25
N VAL A 29 6.57 21.98 48.60
CA VAL A 29 7.43 21.69 49.75
C VAL A 29 6.89 22.47 50.95
N ASP A 30 6.47 21.74 51.98
CA ASP A 30 5.98 22.24 53.27
C ASP A 30 7.18 22.47 54.22
N SER A 31 7.33 23.71 54.70
CA SER A 31 8.41 24.15 55.58
C SER A 31 7.90 24.28 57.02
N GLY A 32 8.01 23.21 57.80
CA GLY A 32 7.75 23.21 59.24
C GLY A 32 8.94 23.71 60.06
N SER A 33 8.81 24.90 60.65
CA SER A 33 9.73 25.47 61.64
C SER A 33 9.41 24.97 63.07
N PRO A 34 10.38 24.55 63.89
CA PRO A 34 10.14 24.21 65.30
C PRO A 34 10.27 25.45 66.20
N SER A 35 9.26 25.65 67.05
CA SER A 35 9.20 26.65 68.11
C SER A 35 10.07 26.28 69.31
N PHE A 36 10.89 27.24 69.73
CA PHE A 36 11.72 27.18 70.95
C PHE A 36 10.86 27.35 72.19
N ILE A 37 10.94 26.40 73.14
CA ILE A 37 10.41 26.53 74.50
C ILE A 37 11.54 27.01 75.40
N SER A 38 11.40 28.22 75.94
CA SER A 38 12.24 28.73 77.02
C SER A 38 11.54 28.49 78.36
N GLU A 39 12.03 27.51 79.13
CA GLU A 39 11.64 27.35 80.53
C GLU A 39 12.72 27.90 81.46
N THR A 40 12.20 28.65 82.41
CA THR A 40 12.79 29.29 83.58
C THR A 40 13.65 28.33 84.41
N ASN A 41 14.67 28.87 85.10
CA ASN A 41 14.97 28.54 86.50
C ASN A 41 15.99 29.54 87.07
N ASN A 42 15.47 30.56 87.77
CA ASN A 42 16.22 31.40 88.70
C ASN A 42 16.09 30.78 90.09
N GLU A 43 17.06 29.98 90.50
CA GLU A 43 17.26 29.62 91.91
C GLU A 43 18.70 29.11 92.08
N ALA A 44 19.61 30.02 92.44
CA ALA A 44 20.89 29.69 93.04
C ALA A 44 21.19 30.74 94.12
N VAL A 45 20.49 30.54 95.23
CA VAL A 45 20.62 31.20 96.52
C VAL A 45 21.98 30.84 97.15
N VAL A 46 22.72 31.87 97.53
CA VAL A 46 23.41 32.02 98.83
C VAL A 46 24.12 30.76 99.37
N LEU A 47 25.40 30.58 99.04
CA LEU A 47 26.30 29.63 99.74
C LEU A 47 27.78 30.07 99.79
N SER A 48 28.10 31.36 99.59
CA SER A 48 29.49 31.83 99.43
C SER A 48 30.27 32.10 100.72
N GLN A 49 29.79 31.71 101.91
CA GLN A 49 30.36 32.21 103.18
C GLN A 49 31.19 31.20 104.01
N PHE A 50 31.46 29.97 103.55
CA PHE A 50 32.21 28.97 104.36
C PHE A 50 33.16 28.06 103.58
N ILE A 51 33.72 28.54 102.46
CA ILE A 51 34.72 27.77 101.69
C ILE A 51 36.00 28.60 101.64
N SER A 52 37.11 28.04 102.15
CA SER A 52 38.42 28.68 102.00
C SER A 52 38.81 28.76 100.52
N ASP A 53 39.45 29.85 100.09
CA ASP A 53 39.86 30.03 98.67
C ASP A 53 40.72 28.86 98.13
N ALA A 54 41.43 28.16 99.02
CA ALA A 54 42.19 26.95 98.71
C ALA A 54 41.29 25.74 98.35
N GLN A 55 40.16 25.55 99.03
CA GLN A 55 39.20 24.50 98.69
C GLN A 55 38.46 24.82 97.39
N LEU A 56 38.14 26.09 97.15
CA LEU A 56 37.51 26.54 95.91
C LEU A 56 38.42 26.32 94.69
N THR A 57 39.73 26.58 94.82
CA THR A 57 40.72 26.34 93.75
C THR A 57 40.95 24.86 93.51
N THR A 58 40.97 24.04 94.56
CA THR A 58 41.10 22.58 94.42
C THR A 58 39.88 21.98 93.70
N LEU A 59 38.67 22.37 94.11
CA LEU A 59 37.43 21.94 93.47
C LEU A 59 37.34 22.41 92.01
N LYS A 60 37.72 23.66 91.70
CA LYS A 60 37.79 24.16 90.33
C LYS A 60 38.75 23.31 89.48
N ASN A 61 39.92 22.99 89.99
CA ASN A 61 40.91 22.18 89.28
C ASN A 61 40.42 20.75 89.04
N GLU A 62 39.73 20.16 90.01
CA GLU A 62 39.15 18.81 89.91
C GLU A 62 38.01 18.77 88.89
N ILE A 63 37.12 19.77 88.91
CA ILE A 63 36.04 19.93 87.92
C ILE A 63 36.62 20.13 86.52
N VAL A 64 37.65 20.98 86.37
CA VAL A 64 38.30 21.23 85.07
C VAL A 64 39.02 19.97 84.58
N GLN A 65 39.69 19.21 85.45
CA GLN A 65 40.32 17.93 85.13
C GLN A 65 39.27 16.88 84.71
N ALA A 66 38.18 16.75 85.47
CA ALA A 66 37.08 15.84 85.16
C ALA A 66 36.38 16.22 83.84
N MET A 67 36.13 17.50 83.60
CA MET A 67 35.57 17.99 82.33
C MET A 67 36.55 17.75 81.17
N LYS A 68 37.84 18.06 81.33
CA LYS A 68 38.86 17.80 80.31
C LYS A 68 38.94 16.33 79.93
N LYS A 69 38.69 15.41 80.85
CA LYS A 69 38.72 13.97 80.59
C LYS A 69 37.40 13.45 80.01
N LYS A 70 36.25 13.88 80.55
CA LYS A 70 34.94 13.31 80.22
C LYS A 70 34.29 13.94 78.99
N LEU A 71 34.55 15.23 78.73
CA LEU A 71 33.97 15.94 77.58
C LEU A 71 34.44 15.37 76.23
N PRO A 72 35.74 15.12 75.99
CA PRO A 72 36.18 14.52 74.73
C PRO A 72 35.61 13.12 74.54
N GLN A 73 35.49 12.33 75.61
CA GLN A 73 34.89 10.99 75.55
C GLN A 73 33.40 11.05 75.18
N MET A 74 32.65 12.00 75.74
CA MET A 74 31.24 12.21 75.36
C MET A 74 31.11 12.69 73.91
N ILE A 75 31.96 13.60 73.45
CA ILE A 75 31.96 14.08 72.07
C ILE A 75 32.27 12.93 71.10
N VAL A 76 33.31 12.14 71.39
CA VAL A 76 33.66 10.98 70.57
C VAL A 76 32.52 9.97 70.58
N ALA A 77 31.94 9.64 71.74
CA ALA A 77 30.82 8.70 71.82
C ALA A 77 29.60 9.18 71.02
N GLN A 78 29.22 10.45 71.14
CA GLN A 78 28.12 11.06 70.35
C GLN A 78 28.45 11.07 68.86
N MET A 79 29.66 11.50 68.47
CA MET A 79 30.09 11.49 67.08
C MET A 79 30.08 10.08 66.50
N THR A 80 30.61 9.08 67.19
CA THR A 80 30.59 7.69 66.75
C THR A 80 29.15 7.17 66.60
N THR A 81 28.26 7.54 67.52
CA THR A 81 26.84 7.15 67.48
C THR A 81 26.12 7.72 66.25
N VAL A 82 26.46 8.93 65.81
CA VAL A 82 25.83 9.58 64.64
C VAL A 82 26.53 9.23 63.33
N ILE A 83 27.86 9.15 63.33
CA ILE A 83 28.67 8.94 62.11
C ILE A 83 28.63 7.49 61.66
N SER A 84 28.64 6.51 62.58
CA SER A 84 28.66 5.09 62.18
C SER A 84 27.43 4.66 61.35
N PRO A 85 26.19 5.05 61.71
CA PRO A 85 25.02 4.80 60.86
C PRO A 85 25.07 5.54 59.51
N LEU A 86 25.65 6.75 59.47
CA LEU A 86 25.82 7.51 58.24
C LEU A 86 26.79 6.82 57.28
N GLU A 87 27.90 6.27 57.78
CA GLU A 87 28.84 5.48 56.98
C GLU A 87 28.18 4.24 56.37
N GLY A 88 27.30 3.57 57.13
CA GLY A 88 26.51 2.44 56.63
C GLY A 88 25.62 2.84 55.45
N ARG A 89 24.83 3.90 55.61
CA ARG A 89 23.96 4.43 54.55
C ARG A 89 24.75 4.92 53.33
N LEU A 90 25.92 5.51 53.55
CA LEU A 90 26.80 5.95 52.48
C LEU A 90 27.31 4.76 51.65
N LYS A 91 27.66 3.64 52.31
CA LYS A 91 28.07 2.40 51.62
C LYS A 91 26.92 1.78 50.84
N GLU A 92 25.71 1.73 51.40
CA GLU A 92 24.51 1.25 50.70
C GLU A 92 24.17 2.12 49.47
N LEU A 93 24.29 3.43 49.63
CA LEU A 93 24.10 4.38 48.53
C LEU A 93 25.15 4.17 47.44
N GLN A 94 26.42 4.03 47.82
CA GLN A 94 27.51 3.74 46.88
C GLN A 94 27.24 2.44 46.10
N GLY A 95 26.77 1.39 46.79
CA GLY A 95 26.37 0.14 46.14
C GLY A 95 25.21 0.32 45.16
N SER A 96 24.20 1.09 45.54
CA SER A 96 23.03 1.39 44.69
C SER A 96 23.42 2.18 43.43
N VAL A 97 24.32 3.16 43.58
CA VAL A 97 24.84 3.95 42.45
C VAL A 97 25.67 3.08 41.50
N THR A 98 26.53 2.23 42.05
CA THR A 98 27.36 1.31 41.24
C THR A 98 26.48 0.35 40.45
N PHE A 99 25.49 -0.28 41.11
CA PHE A 99 24.53 -1.16 40.44
C PHE A 99 23.73 -0.42 39.35
N LEU A 100 23.29 0.81 39.61
CA LEU A 100 22.55 1.59 38.62
C LEU A 100 23.43 1.96 37.42
N SER A 101 24.72 2.26 37.65
CA SER A 101 25.69 2.51 36.58
C SER A 101 25.86 1.28 35.70
N GLU A 102 26.07 0.10 36.28
CA GLU A 102 26.19 -1.16 35.52
C GLU A 102 24.93 -1.46 34.71
N LYS A 103 23.74 -1.22 35.28
CA LYS A 103 22.47 -1.42 34.57
C LYS A 103 22.27 -0.42 33.44
N TYR A 104 22.75 0.80 33.61
CA TYR A 104 22.72 1.81 32.57
C TYR A 104 23.64 1.43 31.40
N ASP A 105 24.83 0.94 31.68
CA ASP A 105 25.77 0.48 30.66
C ASP A 105 25.22 -0.73 29.88
N ASP A 106 24.67 -1.74 30.58
CA ASP A 106 23.98 -2.89 29.98
C ASP A 106 22.83 -2.44 29.06
N PHE A 107 22.06 -1.44 29.51
CA PHE A 107 20.94 -0.89 28.74
C PHE A 107 21.43 -0.14 27.50
N SER A 108 22.47 0.69 27.63
CA SER A 108 23.08 1.44 26.54
C SER A 108 23.57 0.50 25.42
N ILE A 109 24.27 -0.59 25.79
CA ILE A 109 24.75 -1.61 24.84
C ILE A 109 23.58 -2.27 24.09
N LYS A 110 22.48 -2.57 24.79
CA LYS A 110 21.30 -3.18 24.16
C LYS A 110 20.62 -2.23 23.18
N VAL A 111 20.50 -0.95 23.55
CA VAL A 111 19.92 0.08 22.67
C VAL A 111 20.79 0.24 21.43
N GLU A 112 22.11 0.36 21.58
CA GLU A 112 23.03 0.47 20.45
C GLU A 112 22.92 -0.75 19.51
N LYS A 113 22.87 -1.95 20.08
CA LYS A 113 22.68 -3.19 19.29
C LYS A 113 21.36 -3.17 18.52
N LEU A 114 20.26 -2.78 19.16
CA LEU A 114 18.95 -2.70 18.50
C LEU A 114 18.94 -1.66 17.37
N VAL A 115 19.61 -0.53 17.57
CA VAL A 115 19.75 0.50 16.52
C VAL A 115 20.52 -0.06 15.32
N LEU A 116 21.64 -0.75 15.56
CA LEU A 116 22.42 -1.37 14.48
C LEU A 116 21.65 -2.47 13.74
N ASP A 117 20.91 -3.30 14.47
CA ASP A 117 20.09 -4.36 13.86
C ASP A 117 18.93 -3.76 13.03
N SER A 118 18.32 -2.66 13.50
CA SER A 118 17.31 -1.92 12.72
C SER A 118 17.90 -1.35 11.43
N GLN A 119 19.07 -0.74 11.49
CA GLN A 119 19.74 -0.20 10.29
C GLN A 119 20.05 -1.29 9.26
N ARG A 120 20.56 -2.44 9.70
CA ARG A 120 20.79 -3.61 8.83
C ARG A 120 19.50 -4.13 8.21
N HIS A 121 18.41 -4.11 8.97
CA HIS A 121 17.11 -4.52 8.44
C HIS A 121 16.64 -3.56 7.34
N ASP A 122 16.77 -2.26 7.53
CA ASP A 122 16.40 -1.26 6.52
C ASP A 122 17.23 -1.41 5.24
N GLU A 123 18.53 -1.67 5.35
CA GLU A 123 19.39 -1.95 4.20
C GLU A 123 18.93 -3.19 3.42
N LEU A 124 18.57 -4.26 4.12
CA LEU A 124 18.08 -5.50 3.51
C LEU A 124 16.72 -5.30 2.85
N VAL A 125 15.81 -4.56 3.50
CA VAL A 125 14.49 -4.22 2.94
C VAL A 125 14.67 -3.40 1.67
N ASN A 126 15.52 -2.39 1.68
CA ASN A 126 15.79 -1.55 0.50
C ASN A 126 16.39 -2.37 -0.65
N LYS A 127 17.30 -3.30 -0.36
CA LYS A 127 17.86 -4.23 -1.35
C LYS A 127 16.77 -5.12 -1.95
N ASN A 128 15.89 -5.69 -1.12
CA ASN A 128 14.80 -6.55 -1.57
C ASN A 128 13.77 -5.77 -2.41
N ILE A 129 13.45 -4.52 -2.05
CA ILE A 129 12.57 -3.65 -2.84
C ILE A 129 13.15 -3.40 -4.23
N ALA A 130 14.46 -3.13 -4.32
CA ALA A 130 15.13 -2.93 -5.60
C ALA A 130 15.10 -4.20 -6.47
N GLU A 131 15.32 -5.37 -5.86
CA GLU A 131 15.27 -6.66 -6.56
C GLU A 131 13.86 -6.99 -7.05
N ILE A 132 12.84 -6.82 -6.21
CA ILE A 132 11.43 -6.99 -6.60
C ILE A 132 11.06 -6.06 -7.74
N SER A 133 11.51 -4.80 -7.70
CA SER A 133 11.26 -3.83 -8.77
C SER A 133 11.86 -4.30 -10.11
N ARG A 134 13.11 -4.77 -10.09
CA ARG A 134 13.77 -5.34 -11.28
C ARG A 134 13.06 -6.59 -11.81
N LEU A 135 12.61 -7.48 -10.91
CA LEU A 135 11.85 -8.66 -11.29
C LEU A 135 10.53 -8.29 -11.95
N ASN A 136 9.81 -7.31 -11.41
CA ASN A 136 8.56 -6.80 -11.99
C ASN A 136 8.77 -6.22 -13.39
N GLU A 137 9.84 -5.46 -13.61
CA GLU A 137 10.18 -4.94 -14.95
C GLU A 137 10.46 -6.09 -15.94
N THR A 138 11.17 -7.13 -15.48
CA THR A 138 11.46 -8.31 -16.31
C THR A 138 10.19 -9.08 -16.66
N VAL A 139 9.31 -9.32 -15.69
CA VAL A 139 8.02 -9.97 -15.91
C VAL A 139 7.19 -9.18 -16.91
N ARG A 140 7.08 -7.87 -16.71
CA ARG A 140 6.35 -6.99 -17.62
C ARG A 140 6.91 -7.05 -19.05
N PHE A 141 8.23 -7.01 -19.20
CA PHE A 141 8.87 -7.13 -20.50
C PHE A 141 8.54 -8.46 -21.18
N LEU A 142 8.58 -9.57 -20.44
CA LEU A 142 8.22 -10.88 -20.97
C LEU A 142 6.73 -10.96 -21.33
N GLU A 143 5.84 -10.38 -20.53
CA GLU A 143 4.41 -10.29 -20.85
C GLU A 143 4.15 -9.46 -22.11
N GLU A 144 4.83 -8.33 -22.27
CA GLU A 144 4.77 -7.51 -23.48
C GLU A 144 5.24 -8.31 -24.70
N GLN A 145 6.35 -9.07 -24.60
CA GLN A 145 6.82 -9.94 -25.69
C GLN A 145 5.87 -11.09 -26.01
N LEU A 146 5.27 -11.71 -24.99
CA LEU A 146 4.33 -12.83 -25.16
C LEU A 146 2.99 -12.36 -25.73
N SER A 147 2.58 -11.14 -25.43
CA SER A 147 1.33 -10.52 -25.92
C SER A 147 1.49 -9.84 -27.27
N GLU A 148 2.71 -9.52 -27.70
CA GLU A 148 2.96 -8.81 -28.94
C GLU A 148 2.23 -9.48 -30.12
N CYS A 149 2.32 -10.80 -30.23
CA CYS A 149 1.75 -11.57 -31.34
C CYS A 149 0.26 -11.93 -31.19
N ASN A 150 -0.38 -11.48 -30.11
CA ASN A 150 -1.76 -11.83 -29.81
C ASN A 150 -2.70 -10.75 -30.35
N ILE A 151 -3.82 -11.20 -30.92
CA ILE A 151 -4.94 -10.36 -31.32
C ILE A 151 -6.15 -10.76 -30.48
N GLU A 152 -6.78 -9.76 -29.86
CA GLU A 152 -7.99 -9.93 -29.08
C GLU A 152 -9.22 -9.55 -29.91
N ILE A 153 -10.17 -10.47 -30.00
CA ILE A 153 -11.43 -10.29 -30.71
C ILE A 153 -12.55 -10.32 -29.66
N HIS A 154 -13.22 -9.18 -29.51
CA HIS A 154 -14.32 -9.02 -28.56
C HIS A 154 -15.68 -9.15 -29.26
N GLY A 155 -16.73 -9.42 -28.48
CA GLY A 155 -18.12 -9.37 -28.97
C GLY A 155 -18.57 -10.56 -29.80
N VAL A 156 -17.77 -11.62 -29.91
CA VAL A 156 -18.16 -12.85 -30.60
C VAL A 156 -19.04 -13.69 -29.70
N ASN A 157 -20.28 -13.97 -30.11
CA ASN A 157 -21.21 -14.83 -29.35
C ASN A 157 -20.62 -16.22 -29.09
N GLU A 158 -20.92 -16.80 -27.93
CA GLU A 158 -20.40 -18.10 -27.51
C GLU A 158 -21.37 -19.22 -27.87
N SER A 159 -20.85 -20.33 -28.42
CA SER A 159 -21.58 -21.59 -28.56
C SER A 159 -20.85 -22.71 -27.82
N LYS A 160 -21.60 -23.67 -27.25
CA LYS A 160 -21.02 -24.82 -26.53
C LYS A 160 -20.21 -25.74 -27.46
N SER A 161 -20.54 -25.75 -28.74
CA SER A 161 -19.89 -26.57 -29.77
C SER A 161 -19.15 -25.70 -30.78
N GLU A 162 -18.65 -24.54 -30.38
CA GLU A 162 -17.87 -23.70 -31.28
C GLU A 162 -16.55 -24.38 -31.65
N ASN A 163 -16.24 -24.39 -32.94
CA ASN A 163 -14.93 -24.75 -33.44
C ASN A 163 -14.24 -23.46 -33.89
N LEU A 164 -13.23 -23.02 -33.14
CA LEU A 164 -12.42 -21.87 -33.53
C LEU A 164 -11.44 -22.38 -34.60
N LEU A 165 -11.61 -21.91 -35.84
CA LEU A 165 -10.87 -22.39 -37.00
C LEU A 165 -9.35 -22.37 -36.76
N GLU A 166 -8.71 -23.49 -37.07
CA GLU A 166 -7.26 -23.61 -37.17
C GLU A 166 -6.88 -23.39 -38.64
N ASP A 167 -6.32 -22.22 -38.94
CA ASP A 167 -5.69 -21.92 -40.23
C ASP A 167 -4.17 -22.10 -40.10
N TYR A 168 -3.48 -22.40 -41.19
CA TYR A 168 -2.05 -22.73 -41.22
C TYR A 168 -1.15 -21.63 -40.62
N ASP A 169 -1.63 -20.39 -40.67
CA ASP A 169 -0.91 -19.20 -40.20
C ASP A 169 -1.28 -18.76 -38.78
N VAL A 170 -2.21 -19.47 -38.14
CA VAL A 170 -2.68 -19.17 -36.79
C VAL A 170 -2.08 -20.20 -35.83
N VAL A 171 -1.23 -19.73 -34.92
CA VAL A 171 -0.50 -20.60 -33.99
C VAL A 171 -1.45 -21.21 -32.96
N LYS A 172 -2.39 -20.39 -32.43
CA LYS A 172 -3.35 -20.82 -31.42
C LYS A 172 -4.52 -19.86 -31.35
N VAL A 173 -5.74 -20.38 -31.25
CA VAL A 173 -6.94 -19.58 -30.95
C VAL A 173 -7.63 -20.15 -29.73
N THR A 174 -7.86 -19.31 -28.72
CA THR A 174 -8.57 -19.73 -27.51
C THR A 174 -9.42 -18.61 -26.95
N ARG A 175 -10.55 -18.97 -26.34
CA ARG A 175 -11.33 -18.03 -25.52
C ARG A 175 -10.58 -17.72 -24.22
N VAL A 176 -10.45 -16.45 -23.90
CA VAL A 176 -9.89 -15.99 -22.62
C VAL A 176 -10.88 -16.31 -21.50
N ALA A 177 -10.40 -16.92 -20.42
CA ALA A 177 -11.22 -17.22 -19.26
C ALA A 177 -11.79 -15.95 -18.64
N LYS A 178 -13.05 -16.00 -18.18
CA LYS A 178 -13.64 -14.88 -17.44
C LYS A 178 -13.08 -14.86 -16.02
N ILE A 179 -12.60 -13.71 -15.58
CA ILE A 179 -12.29 -13.47 -14.16
C ILE A 179 -13.59 -13.53 -13.34
N ASN A 180 -14.65 -12.88 -13.84
CA ASN A 180 -15.98 -12.91 -13.22
C ASN A 180 -16.96 -13.79 -14.03
N LYS A 181 -17.41 -14.89 -13.44
CA LYS A 181 -18.33 -15.87 -14.06
C LYS A 181 -19.74 -15.31 -14.28
N ASP A 182 -20.15 -14.30 -13.51
CA ASP A 182 -21.50 -13.73 -13.57
C ASP A 182 -21.67 -12.71 -14.73
N ASN A 183 -20.58 -12.35 -15.39
CA ASN A 183 -20.63 -11.42 -16.52
C ASN A 183 -21.27 -12.08 -17.75
N LYS A 184 -22.43 -11.53 -18.17
CA LYS A 184 -23.17 -11.99 -19.36
C LYS A 184 -22.50 -11.64 -20.70
N LYS A 185 -21.49 -10.76 -20.73
CA LYS A 185 -20.77 -10.42 -21.95
C LYS A 185 -20.04 -11.65 -22.51
N PRO A 186 -19.99 -11.87 -23.83
CA PRO A 186 -19.21 -12.96 -24.41
C PRO A 186 -17.71 -12.85 -24.10
N ARG A 187 -17.03 -13.98 -23.93
CA ARG A 187 -15.58 -14.08 -23.73
C ARG A 187 -14.82 -13.53 -24.93
N THR A 188 -13.74 -12.81 -24.67
CA THR A 188 -12.77 -12.43 -25.70
C THR A 188 -12.13 -13.69 -26.30
N ILE A 189 -11.92 -13.70 -27.61
CA ILE A 189 -11.10 -14.71 -28.28
C ILE A 189 -9.70 -14.12 -28.44
N ALA A 190 -8.69 -14.81 -27.93
CA ALA A 190 -7.29 -14.48 -28.16
C ALA A 190 -6.74 -15.40 -29.25
N ALA A 191 -6.30 -14.80 -30.36
CA ALA A 191 -5.65 -15.48 -31.46
C ALA A 191 -4.16 -15.11 -31.49
N LYS A 192 -3.28 -16.10 -31.40
CA LYS A 192 -1.83 -15.93 -31.55
C LYS A 192 -1.45 -16.16 -33.00
N LEU A 193 -0.89 -15.13 -33.62
CA LEU A 193 -0.45 -15.14 -35.01
C LEU A 193 1.07 -15.12 -35.09
N THR A 194 1.63 -15.33 -36.28
CA THR A 194 3.01 -14.93 -36.55
C THR A 194 3.10 -13.39 -36.59
N PRO A 195 4.23 -12.76 -36.19
CA PRO A 195 4.37 -11.30 -36.17
C PRO A 195 3.99 -10.64 -37.50
N ARG A 196 4.42 -11.23 -38.62
CA ARG A 196 4.13 -10.75 -39.97
C ARG A 196 2.62 -10.73 -40.26
N ARG A 197 1.90 -11.81 -39.90
CA ARG A 197 0.46 -11.92 -40.14
C ARG A 197 -0.34 -11.00 -39.23
N ARG A 198 0.10 -10.81 -37.99
CA ARG A 198 -0.48 -9.81 -37.08
C ARG A 198 -0.40 -8.41 -37.70
N ASP A 199 0.77 -8.00 -38.15
CA ASP A 199 0.96 -6.65 -38.71
C ASP A 199 0.20 -6.46 -40.02
N GLU A 200 0.14 -7.49 -40.86
CA GLU A 200 -0.71 -7.51 -42.06
C GLU A 200 -2.20 -7.38 -41.71
N PHE A 201 -2.67 -8.09 -40.70
CA PHE A 201 -4.05 -8.02 -40.23
C PHE A 201 -4.37 -6.62 -39.65
N LEU A 202 -3.53 -6.10 -38.76
CA LEU A 202 -3.71 -4.78 -38.14
C LEU A 202 -3.61 -3.64 -39.17
N SER A 203 -2.67 -3.73 -40.11
CA SER A 203 -2.57 -2.77 -41.22
C SER A 203 -3.76 -2.87 -42.17
N SER A 204 -4.37 -4.05 -42.33
CA SER A 204 -5.61 -4.18 -43.08
C SER A 204 -6.78 -3.56 -42.30
N MET A 205 -6.94 -3.81 -41.01
CA MET A 205 -7.95 -3.13 -40.18
C MET A 205 -7.79 -1.59 -40.19
N SER A 206 -6.56 -1.09 -40.28
CA SER A 206 -6.32 0.35 -40.36
C SER A 206 -6.66 0.93 -41.74
N ARG A 207 -6.54 0.15 -42.82
CA ARG A 207 -6.85 0.54 -44.22
C ARG A 207 -8.32 0.39 -44.60
N TYR A 208 -9.01 -0.58 -44.03
CA TYR A 208 -10.40 -0.88 -44.37
C TYR A 208 -11.37 -0.44 -43.27
N ARG A 209 -12.56 -0.01 -43.68
CA ARG A 209 -13.73 0.14 -42.83
C ARG A 209 -14.65 -1.04 -43.12
N VAL A 210 -14.94 -1.83 -42.10
CA VAL A 210 -15.88 -2.95 -42.20
C VAL A 210 -17.27 -2.41 -41.87
N ILE A 211 -18.19 -2.59 -42.80
CA ILE A 211 -19.60 -2.29 -42.62
C ILE A 211 -20.31 -3.63 -42.52
N ARG A 212 -21.15 -3.76 -41.52
CA ARG A 212 -21.91 -4.98 -41.26
C ARG A 212 -23.37 -4.62 -41.09
N ARG A 213 -24.23 -5.36 -41.78
CA ARG A 213 -25.65 -5.38 -41.49
C ARG A 213 -25.96 -6.70 -40.82
N ASP A 214 -26.23 -6.62 -39.52
CA ASP A 214 -26.74 -7.76 -38.78
C ASP A 214 -28.21 -7.99 -39.15
N ARG A 215 -28.63 -9.26 -39.09
CA ARG A 215 -30.04 -9.63 -39.23
C ARG A 215 -30.84 -8.95 -38.11
N ASP A 216 -31.69 -7.99 -38.47
CA ASP A 216 -32.59 -7.36 -37.50
C ASP A 216 -33.52 -8.43 -36.91
N SER A 217 -33.44 -8.61 -35.58
CA SER A 217 -34.20 -9.64 -34.84
C SER A 217 -35.73 -9.44 -34.87
N ASN A 218 -36.20 -8.37 -35.50
CA ASN A 218 -37.60 -7.96 -35.48
C ASN A 218 -38.41 -8.43 -36.71
N PHE A 219 -37.81 -8.66 -37.88
CA PHE A 219 -38.59 -8.79 -39.11
C PHE A 219 -39.14 -10.21 -39.37
N LEU A 220 -38.47 -11.27 -38.92
CA LEU A 220 -38.97 -12.66 -39.06
C LEU A 220 -38.69 -13.47 -37.78
N LYS A 221 -39.54 -13.28 -36.76
CA LYS A 221 -39.45 -13.97 -35.47
C LYS A 221 -39.76 -15.49 -35.52
N THR A 222 -40.10 -16.05 -36.67
CA THR A 222 -40.82 -17.33 -36.70
C THR A 222 -39.99 -18.60 -36.88
N HIS A 223 -38.83 -18.66 -37.55
CA HIS A 223 -38.18 -19.99 -37.73
C HIS A 223 -36.64 -20.10 -37.73
N TYR A 224 -35.86 -19.01 -37.64
CA TYR A 224 -34.38 -19.10 -37.80
C TYR A 224 -33.56 -18.28 -36.80
N LYS A 225 -33.99 -18.23 -35.53
CA LYS A 225 -33.37 -17.37 -34.49
C LYS A 225 -31.97 -17.79 -34.02
N ASP A 226 -31.51 -18.99 -34.33
CA ASP A 226 -30.33 -19.54 -33.66
C ASP A 226 -29.06 -19.55 -34.50
N HIS A 227 -29.09 -19.12 -35.76
CA HIS A 227 -27.93 -19.18 -36.65
C HIS A 227 -27.62 -17.78 -37.16
N GLY A 228 -26.57 -17.18 -36.58
CA GLY A 228 -26.07 -15.86 -36.95
C GLY A 228 -25.73 -15.81 -38.43
N GLY A 229 -26.48 -15.00 -39.16
CA GLY A 229 -26.22 -14.56 -40.52
C GLY A 229 -26.17 -13.03 -40.54
N GLY A 230 -25.34 -12.49 -41.42
CA GLY A 230 -25.19 -11.05 -41.62
C GLY A 230 -24.26 -10.79 -42.79
N VAL A 231 -24.54 -9.72 -43.52
CA VAL A 231 -23.68 -9.29 -44.63
C VAL A 231 -22.62 -8.36 -44.10
N LEU A 232 -21.36 -8.60 -44.51
CA LEU A 232 -20.27 -7.69 -44.24
C LEU A 232 -19.57 -7.30 -45.54
N ILE A 233 -19.13 -6.06 -45.62
CA ILE A 233 -18.26 -5.56 -46.67
C ILE A 233 -17.11 -4.78 -46.04
N ALA A 234 -15.90 -5.02 -46.52
CA ALA A 234 -14.72 -4.25 -46.16
C ALA A 234 -14.39 -3.28 -47.29
N LEU A 235 -14.52 -1.98 -47.02
CA LEU A 235 -14.23 -0.91 -47.99
C LEU A 235 -12.94 -0.19 -47.61
N SER A 236 -12.10 0.15 -48.58
CA SER A 236 -10.92 0.97 -48.31
C SER A 236 -11.35 2.34 -47.77
N LYS A 237 -10.71 2.82 -46.70
CA LYS A 237 -11.03 4.12 -46.07
C LYS A 237 -10.80 5.32 -47.00
N HIS A 238 -10.02 5.15 -48.06
CA HIS A 238 -9.77 6.19 -49.07
C HIS A 238 -10.88 6.27 -50.13
N ILE A 239 -11.81 5.32 -50.15
CA ILE A 239 -12.96 5.32 -51.07
C ILE A 239 -14.11 6.02 -50.37
N ASN A 240 -14.60 7.10 -50.97
CA ASN A 240 -15.84 7.74 -50.54
C ASN A 240 -17.01 6.83 -50.88
N TYR A 241 -17.87 6.57 -49.89
CA TYR A 241 -19.03 5.72 -50.07
C TYR A 241 -20.24 6.28 -49.33
N GLU A 242 -21.42 5.94 -49.82
CA GLU A 242 -22.72 6.21 -49.22
C GLU A 242 -23.43 4.87 -48.99
N LEU A 243 -24.02 4.68 -47.80
CA LEU A 243 -24.86 3.53 -47.54
C LEU A 243 -26.26 3.81 -48.05
N LEU A 244 -26.76 2.95 -48.93
CA LEU A 244 -28.10 3.08 -49.46
C LEU A 244 -29.05 2.27 -48.59
N ASN A 245 -30.07 2.92 -48.05
CA ASN A 245 -31.13 2.23 -47.33
C ASN A 245 -32.25 1.88 -48.30
N VAL A 246 -32.20 0.65 -48.83
CA VAL A 246 -33.27 0.09 -49.66
C VAL A 246 -34.23 -0.63 -48.72
N ASN A 247 -35.42 -0.07 -48.53
CA ASN A 247 -36.34 -0.48 -47.46
C ASN A 247 -37.27 -1.66 -47.81
N ASP A 248 -37.10 -2.31 -48.96
CA ASP A 248 -38.12 -3.21 -49.51
C ASP A 248 -37.59 -4.60 -49.91
N THR A 249 -36.51 -5.08 -49.30
CA THR A 249 -35.99 -6.42 -49.57
C THR A 249 -36.19 -7.34 -48.37
N ASP A 250 -36.79 -8.52 -48.61
CA ASP A 250 -36.88 -9.61 -47.63
C ASP A 250 -35.53 -10.34 -47.42
N LEU A 251 -34.46 -9.81 -48.02
CA LEU A 251 -33.14 -10.42 -48.06
C LEU A 251 -32.19 -9.72 -47.09
N GLU A 252 -31.23 -10.47 -46.58
CA GLU A 252 -30.09 -9.90 -45.88
C GLU A 252 -29.15 -9.31 -46.92
N ASP A 253 -29.30 -8.00 -47.17
CA ASP A 253 -28.51 -7.28 -48.15
C ASP A 253 -27.84 -6.03 -47.57
N LEU A 254 -26.77 -5.60 -48.25
CA LEU A 254 -26.04 -4.39 -47.95
C LEU A 254 -25.76 -3.66 -49.25
N TRP A 255 -26.40 -2.49 -49.39
CA TRP A 255 -26.24 -1.63 -50.54
C TRP A 255 -25.27 -0.50 -50.24
N VAL A 256 -24.24 -0.39 -51.06
CA VAL A 256 -23.20 0.64 -50.95
C VAL A 256 -23.04 1.32 -52.29
N ARG A 257 -23.10 2.64 -52.30
CA ARG A 257 -22.70 3.47 -53.43
C ARG A 257 -21.26 3.93 -53.25
N LEU A 258 -20.39 3.59 -54.21
CA LEU A 258 -18.99 3.98 -54.24
C LEU A 258 -18.81 5.17 -55.18
N HIS A 259 -18.17 6.23 -54.69
CA HIS A 259 -17.79 7.40 -55.47
C HIS A 259 -16.32 7.28 -55.86
N LEU A 260 -16.07 6.90 -57.12
CA LEU A 260 -14.74 6.75 -57.69
C LEU A 260 -14.45 7.95 -58.61
N ASN A 261 -13.19 8.14 -58.99
CA ASN A 261 -12.77 9.28 -59.80
C ASN A 261 -13.42 9.23 -61.20
N GLY A 262 -14.55 9.93 -61.36
CA GLY A 262 -15.27 10.07 -62.62
C GLY A 262 -16.44 9.10 -62.84
N PHE A 263 -16.73 8.19 -61.91
CA PHE A 263 -17.89 7.29 -62.02
C PHE A 263 -18.40 6.82 -60.65
N ILE A 264 -19.68 6.44 -60.63
CA ILE A 264 -20.38 5.95 -59.45
C ILE A 264 -20.70 4.47 -59.67
N ILE A 265 -20.37 3.62 -58.70
CA ILE A 265 -20.75 2.21 -58.69
C ILE A 265 -21.72 1.97 -57.55
N ASN A 266 -22.87 1.35 -57.82
CA ASN A 266 -23.71 0.78 -56.77
C ASN A 266 -23.38 -0.69 -56.63
N LEU A 267 -23.07 -1.12 -55.41
CA LEU A 267 -22.75 -2.49 -55.06
C LEU A 267 -23.83 -3.01 -54.10
N CYS A 268 -24.40 -4.15 -54.43
CA CYS A 268 -25.28 -4.90 -53.55
C CYS A 268 -24.59 -6.20 -53.14
N VAL A 269 -24.44 -6.41 -51.84
CA VAL A 269 -23.95 -7.67 -51.28
C VAL A 269 -25.11 -8.35 -50.59
N VAL A 270 -25.40 -9.59 -50.96
CA VAL A 270 -26.54 -10.35 -50.43
C VAL A 270 -26.02 -11.62 -49.77
N TYR A 271 -26.46 -11.90 -48.54
CA TYR A 271 -26.23 -13.18 -47.89
C TYR A 271 -27.33 -14.16 -48.28
N ILE A 272 -26.93 -15.30 -48.83
CA ILE A 272 -27.86 -16.34 -49.27
C ILE A 272 -27.54 -17.64 -48.51
N PRO A 273 -28.41 -18.08 -47.59
CA PRO A 273 -28.25 -19.35 -46.90
C PRO A 273 -28.12 -20.53 -47.87
N ALA A 274 -27.29 -21.51 -47.51
CA ALA A 274 -26.97 -22.67 -48.36
C ALA A 274 -28.17 -23.52 -48.81
N HIS A 275 -29.33 -23.41 -48.13
CA HIS A 275 -30.54 -24.17 -48.44
C HIS A 275 -31.50 -23.44 -49.41
N ILE A 276 -31.22 -22.21 -49.82
CA ILE A 276 -32.09 -21.47 -50.74
C ILE A 276 -31.82 -21.87 -52.21
N PRO A 277 -32.84 -22.25 -53.00
CA PRO A 277 -32.67 -22.63 -54.40
C PRO A 277 -32.15 -21.49 -55.29
N ILE A 278 -31.31 -21.84 -56.28
CA ILE A 278 -30.71 -20.91 -57.26
C ILE A 278 -31.77 -20.05 -58.00
N ALA A 279 -33.00 -20.55 -58.15
CA ALA A 279 -34.08 -19.81 -58.81
C ALA A 279 -34.41 -18.46 -58.15
N VAL A 280 -34.29 -18.37 -56.82
CA VAL A 280 -34.51 -17.13 -56.07
C VAL A 280 -33.48 -16.04 -56.45
N PHE A 281 -32.28 -16.44 -56.87
CA PHE A 281 -31.19 -15.52 -57.24
C PHE A 281 -31.52 -14.71 -58.49
N LYS A 282 -32.27 -15.31 -59.44
CA LYS A 282 -32.62 -14.64 -60.71
C LYS A 282 -33.59 -13.48 -60.50
N GLN A 283 -34.42 -13.54 -59.45
CA GLN A 283 -35.38 -12.48 -59.12
C GLN A 283 -34.69 -11.28 -58.46
N VAL A 284 -33.57 -11.48 -57.76
CA VAL A 284 -32.79 -10.41 -57.14
C VAL A 284 -31.94 -9.68 -58.18
N ALA A 285 -31.34 -10.43 -59.11
CA ALA A 285 -30.50 -9.87 -60.17
C ALA A 285 -31.27 -9.06 -61.23
N SER A 286 -32.60 -9.11 -61.23
CA SER A 286 -33.45 -8.32 -62.13
C SER A 286 -33.80 -6.92 -61.61
N TYR A 287 -33.38 -6.58 -60.38
CA TYR A 287 -33.46 -5.24 -59.78
C TYR A 287 -32.13 -4.50 -59.93
#